data_AF-C0PJJ5-F1
#
_entry.id   AF-C0PJJ5-F1
#
_cell.length_a   1.000
_cell.length_b   1.000
_cell.length_c   1.000
_cell.angle_alpha   90.00
_cell.angle_beta   90.00
_cell.angle_gamma   90.00
#
_symmetry.space_group_name_H-M   'P 1'
#
loop_
_entity.id
_entity.type
_entity.pdbx_description
1 polymer ?
#
loop_
_entity_poly.entity_id
_entity_poly.type
_entity_poly.pdbx_seq_one_letter_code
_entity_poly.pdbx_strand_id
1 'polypeptide(L)'
;MSENLSAVQKEDMAWASYVLLRNTNTTSVVIAIGDLLCVRGYWNPPANTSKYSTIEWFKSQMQQLGLVDLRGALYFPNSSDSQLAKILPDGILSVLAQPILSPDPANNETKTEGVILLACNANYAYSEKDRAWIRTVADKFQRA
;
A
#
# COMPACT_ATOMS: atom_id res chain seq x y z
N MET A 1 -10.40 -11.31 24.60
CA MET A 1 -10.70 -11.94 23.29
C MET A 1 -10.30 -10.98 22.17
N SER A 2 -9.01 -10.94 21.81
CA SER A 2 -8.45 -9.95 20.85
C SER A 2 -7.44 -10.54 19.85
N GLU A 3 -7.05 -11.80 19.99
CA GLU A 3 -6.04 -12.40 19.10
C GLU A 3 -6.60 -12.72 17.70
N ASN A 4 -7.89 -13.10 17.63
CA ASN A 4 -8.55 -13.51 16.38
C ASN A 4 -8.74 -12.36 15.38
N LEU A 5 -9.00 -11.13 15.85
CA LEU A 5 -9.10 -9.95 14.96
C LEU A 5 -7.78 -9.71 14.22
N SER A 6 -6.64 -9.93 14.90
CA SER A 6 -5.32 -9.78 14.27
C SER A 6 -5.01 -10.89 13.26
N ALA A 7 -5.52 -12.11 13.47
CA ALA A 7 -5.30 -13.23 12.57
C ALA A 7 -6.09 -13.04 11.27
N VAL A 8 -7.38 -12.68 11.38
CA VAL A 8 -8.24 -12.39 10.21
C VAL A 8 -7.68 -11.22 9.40
N GLN A 9 -7.26 -10.13 10.05
CA GLN A 9 -6.66 -8.99 9.34
C GLN A 9 -5.37 -9.38 8.59
N LYS A 10 -4.50 -10.19 9.21
CA LYS A 10 -3.29 -10.69 8.55
C LYS A 10 -3.63 -11.60 7.36
N GLU A 11 -4.65 -12.45 7.49
CA GLU A 11 -5.13 -13.29 6.41
C GLU A 11 -5.70 -12.46 5.25
N ASP A 12 -6.51 -11.44 5.55
CA ASP A 12 -7.06 -10.53 4.57
C ASP A 12 -5.97 -9.73 3.84
N MET A 13 -4.95 -9.24 4.56
CA MET A 13 -3.78 -8.59 3.96
C MET A 13 -2.96 -9.55 3.10
N ALA A 14 -2.80 -10.81 3.53
CA ALA A 14 -2.13 -11.83 2.74
C ALA A 14 -2.89 -12.13 1.45
N TRP A 15 -4.21 -12.33 1.54
CA TRP A 15 -5.11 -12.52 0.40
C TRP A 15 -5.04 -11.33 -0.57
N ALA A 16 -5.17 -10.09 -0.06
CA ALA A 16 -5.14 -8.90 -0.90
C ALA A 16 -3.80 -8.76 -1.63
N SER A 17 -2.69 -8.93 -0.92
CA SER A 17 -1.36 -8.87 -1.54
C SER A 17 -1.20 -9.91 -2.66
N TYR A 18 -1.72 -11.14 -2.46
CA TYR A 18 -1.71 -12.18 -3.47
C TYR A 18 -2.58 -11.84 -4.68
N VAL A 19 -3.83 -11.41 -4.45
CA VAL A 19 -4.76 -11.05 -5.53
C VAL A 19 -4.21 -9.90 -6.37
N LEU A 20 -3.62 -8.87 -5.74
CA LEU A 20 -3.01 -7.75 -6.45
C LEU A 20 -1.82 -8.19 -7.31
N LEU A 21 -0.92 -9.01 -6.77
CA LEU A 21 0.24 -9.54 -7.52
C LEU A 21 -0.16 -10.48 -8.67
N ARG A 22 -1.31 -11.17 -8.58
CA ARG A 22 -1.76 -12.13 -9.59
C ARG A 22 -2.64 -11.53 -10.69
N ASN A 23 -3.35 -10.45 -10.39
CA ASN A 23 -4.37 -9.88 -11.29
C ASN A 23 -4.00 -8.50 -11.82
N THR A 24 -2.81 -7.99 -11.50
CA THR A 24 -2.27 -6.73 -12.04
C THR A 24 -0.82 -6.93 -12.44
N ASN A 25 -0.22 -5.97 -13.13
CA ASN A 25 1.21 -6.00 -13.49
C ASN A 25 2.16 -5.75 -12.28
N THR A 26 1.63 -5.69 -11.07
CA THR A 26 2.42 -5.36 -9.87
C THR A 26 3.50 -6.40 -9.60
N THR A 27 4.71 -5.94 -9.31
CA THR A 27 5.84 -6.80 -8.91
C THR A 27 6.09 -6.75 -7.41
N SER A 28 5.77 -5.63 -6.76
CA SER A 28 5.96 -5.42 -5.32
C SER A 28 4.77 -4.68 -4.71
N VAL A 29 4.32 -5.14 -3.54
CA VAL A 29 3.16 -4.59 -2.80
C VAL A 29 3.55 -4.32 -1.34
N VAL A 30 3.12 -3.16 -0.82
CA VAL A 30 3.06 -2.86 0.60
C VAL A 30 1.62 -2.50 0.97
N ILE A 31 1.07 -3.12 1.99
CA ILE A 31 -0.22 -2.76 2.59
C ILE A 31 0.05 -2.33 4.02
N ALA A 32 -0.31 -1.10 4.36
CA ALA A 32 -0.19 -0.54 5.71
C ALA A 32 -1.58 -0.12 6.22
N ILE A 33 -2.00 -0.66 7.37
CA ILE A 33 -3.29 -0.34 8.01
C ILE A 33 -3.05 -0.21 9.51
N GLY A 34 -3.14 1.01 10.05
CA GLY A 34 -2.72 1.29 11.42
C GLY A 34 -1.30 0.77 11.68
N ASP A 35 -1.16 -0.13 12.67
CA ASP A 35 0.12 -0.74 13.02
C ASP A 35 0.49 -2.00 12.22
N LEU A 36 -0.41 -2.48 11.36
CA LEU A 36 -0.20 -3.69 10.57
C LEU A 36 0.49 -3.36 9.25
N LEU A 37 1.48 -4.16 8.90
CA LEU A 37 2.22 -4.05 7.64
C LEU A 37 2.32 -5.42 6.97
N CYS A 38 1.93 -5.48 5.69
CA CYS A 38 2.18 -6.61 4.81
C CYS A 38 3.08 -6.15 3.68
N VAL A 39 4.24 -6.80 3.52
CA VAL A 39 5.23 -6.48 2.48
C VAL A 39 5.43 -7.73 1.62
N ARG A 40 5.28 -7.58 0.31
CA ARG A 40 5.52 -8.63 -0.69
C ARG A 40 6.32 -8.07 -1.87
N GLY A 41 7.07 -8.96 -2.51
CA GLY A 41 8.00 -8.60 -3.58
C GLY A 41 9.34 -8.11 -3.03
N TYR A 42 10.18 -7.62 -3.93
CA TYR A 42 11.48 -7.05 -3.57
C TYR A 42 11.30 -5.59 -3.21
N TRP A 43 11.95 -5.16 -2.13
CA TRP A 43 12.03 -3.79 -1.65
C TRP A 43 13.45 -3.54 -1.19
N ASN A 44 13.90 -2.28 -1.25
CA ASN A 44 15.27 -1.87 -0.90
C ASN A 44 15.30 -1.10 0.44
N PRO A 45 14.96 -1.72 1.60
CA PRO A 45 15.17 -1.06 2.88
C PRO A 45 16.69 -0.88 3.14
N PRO A 46 17.07 0.03 4.06
CA PRO A 46 18.48 0.23 4.41
C PRO A 46 19.19 -1.07 4.81
N ALA A 47 20.44 -1.22 4.38
CA ALA A 47 21.25 -2.41 4.70
C ALA A 47 21.40 -2.60 6.23
N ASN A 48 21.52 -3.85 6.68
CA ASN A 48 21.69 -4.24 8.10
C ASN A 48 20.49 -3.94 9.03
N THR A 49 19.31 -3.77 8.46
CA THR A 49 18.08 -3.53 9.23
C THR A 49 17.46 -4.85 9.68
N SER A 50 17.28 -5.04 11.00
CA SER A 50 16.47 -6.15 11.54
C SER A 50 15.03 -6.10 11.01
N LYS A 51 14.31 -7.22 11.01
CA LYS A 51 12.91 -7.27 10.53
C LYS A 51 12.01 -6.21 11.18
N TYR A 52 12.17 -5.95 12.48
CA TYR A 52 11.39 -4.94 13.21
C TYR A 52 11.71 -3.52 12.72
N SER A 53 13.00 -3.20 12.61
CA SER A 53 13.45 -1.90 12.10
C SER A 53 13.06 -1.65 10.64
N THR A 54 12.84 -2.69 9.83
CA THR A 54 12.33 -2.54 8.45
C THR A 54 10.87 -2.09 8.44
N ILE A 55 10.06 -2.62 9.35
CA ILE A 55 8.64 -2.23 9.49
C ILE A 55 8.54 -0.77 9.92
N GLU A 56 9.29 -0.38 10.95
CA GLU A 56 9.32 1.00 11.44
C GLU A 56 9.88 1.97 10.39
N TRP A 57 10.89 1.55 9.63
CA TRP A 57 11.38 2.34 8.51
C TRP A 57 10.28 2.58 7.48
N PHE A 58 9.56 1.55 7.02
CA PHE A 58 8.44 1.74 6.08
C PHE A 58 7.37 2.69 6.62
N LYS A 59 6.95 2.52 7.88
CA LYS A 59 5.99 3.42 8.52
C LYS A 59 6.47 4.88 8.50
N SER A 60 7.74 5.11 8.87
CA SER A 60 8.34 6.45 8.87
C SER A 60 8.32 7.10 7.50
N GLN A 61 8.59 6.32 6.44
CA GLN A 61 8.62 6.83 5.08
C GLN A 61 7.21 7.16 4.58
N MET A 62 6.23 6.30 4.86
CA MET A 62 4.82 6.56 4.53
C MET A 62 4.33 7.86 5.17
N GLN A 63 4.71 8.11 6.42
CA GLN A 63 4.38 9.34 7.13
C GLN A 63 5.10 10.56 6.54
N GLN A 64 6.40 10.48 6.27
CA GLN A 64 7.18 11.57 5.66
C GLN A 64 6.68 11.96 4.27
N LEU A 65 6.18 10.99 3.51
CA LEU A 65 5.64 11.18 2.17
C LEU A 65 4.16 11.59 2.18
N GLY A 66 3.54 11.75 3.35
CA GLY A 66 2.13 12.12 3.50
C GLY A 66 1.15 11.05 2.99
N LEU A 67 1.62 9.81 2.81
CA LEU A 67 0.80 8.72 2.26
C LEU A 67 -0.30 8.27 3.23
N VAL A 68 -0.11 8.55 4.52
CA VAL A 68 -1.08 8.25 5.59
C VAL A 68 -2.31 9.16 5.58
N ASP A 69 -2.25 10.31 4.91
CA ASP A 69 -3.34 11.31 4.85
C ASP A 69 -3.97 11.41 3.46
N LEU A 70 -3.69 10.44 2.58
CA LEU A 70 -4.18 10.45 1.20
C LEU A 70 -5.71 10.37 1.13
N ARG A 71 -6.32 11.37 0.50
CA ARG A 71 -7.76 11.41 0.20
C ARG A 71 -8.14 10.76 -1.12
N GLY A 72 -7.15 10.49 -1.98
CA GLY A 72 -7.36 9.90 -3.29
C GLY A 72 -6.13 9.11 -3.74
N ALA A 73 -6.31 8.26 -4.75
CA ALA A 73 -5.21 7.47 -5.29
C ALA A 73 -4.21 8.35 -6.04
N LEU A 74 -2.92 8.14 -5.81
CA LEU A 74 -1.84 8.77 -6.57
C LEU A 74 -1.22 7.75 -7.51
N TYR A 75 -1.26 8.03 -8.81
CA TYR A 75 -0.66 7.18 -9.82
C TYR A 75 0.48 7.89 -10.55
N PHE A 76 1.66 7.29 -10.49
CA PHE A 76 2.85 7.69 -11.21
C PHE A 76 3.10 6.66 -12.32
N PRO A 77 2.64 6.91 -13.56
CA PRO A 77 2.82 5.96 -14.67
C PRO A 77 4.27 5.87 -15.16
N ASN A 78 5.08 6.87 -14.83
CA ASN A 78 6.52 6.89 -15.00
C ASN A 78 7.14 7.44 -13.70
N SER A 79 7.92 6.63 -13.00
CA SER A 79 8.42 6.89 -11.64
C SER A 79 9.68 7.74 -11.58
N SER A 80 10.23 8.16 -12.74
CA SER A 80 11.47 8.93 -12.84
C SER A 80 11.49 10.22 -11.99
N ASP A 81 10.32 10.79 -11.72
CA ASP A 81 10.14 12.01 -10.91
C ASP A 81 9.37 11.78 -9.60
N SER A 82 9.18 10.52 -9.17
CA SER A 82 8.39 10.26 -7.97
C SER A 82 9.18 10.59 -6.69
N GLN A 83 8.58 11.38 -5.80
CA GLN A 83 9.10 11.57 -4.43
C GLN A 83 9.21 10.24 -3.65
N LEU A 84 8.53 9.21 -4.15
CA LEU A 84 8.54 7.84 -3.66
C LEU A 84 9.87 7.11 -3.93
N ALA A 85 10.74 7.61 -4.81
CA ALA A 85 11.98 6.95 -5.21
C ALA A 85 12.83 6.41 -4.03
N LYS A 86 12.80 7.08 -2.87
CA LYS A 86 13.54 6.67 -1.66
C LYS A 86 13.09 5.33 -1.07
N ILE A 87 11.85 4.93 -1.32
CA ILE A 87 11.30 3.66 -0.83
C ILE A 87 11.11 2.63 -1.92
N LEU A 88 11.31 3.00 -3.18
CA LEU A 88 11.08 2.09 -4.29
C LEU A 88 12.27 1.14 -4.47
N PRO A 89 11.99 -0.11 -4.82
CA PRO A 89 13.00 -1.02 -5.35
C PRO A 89 13.65 -0.44 -6.62
N ASP A 90 14.88 -0.88 -6.90
CA ASP A 90 15.55 -0.53 -8.15
C ASP A 90 14.77 -1.06 -9.36
N GLY A 91 14.74 -0.25 -10.43
CA GLY A 91 14.07 -0.63 -11.67
C GLY A 91 12.55 -0.52 -11.64
N ILE A 92 11.94 0.03 -10.59
CA ILE A 92 10.53 0.40 -10.60
C ILE A 92 10.31 1.58 -11.54
N LEU A 93 9.36 1.41 -12.46
CA LEU A 93 9.00 2.35 -13.51
C LEU A 93 7.60 2.95 -13.30
N SER A 94 6.72 2.31 -12.54
CA SER A 94 5.42 2.90 -12.19
C SER A 94 4.98 2.52 -10.79
N VAL A 95 4.21 3.42 -10.17
CA VAL A 95 3.79 3.30 -8.77
C VAL A 95 2.36 3.79 -8.60
N LEU A 96 1.56 3.07 -7.83
CA LEU A 96 0.23 3.48 -7.41
C LEU A 96 0.15 3.44 -5.89
N ALA A 97 -0.23 4.56 -5.27
CA ALA A 97 -0.64 4.62 -3.88
C ALA A 97 -2.17 4.72 -3.82
N GLN A 98 -2.85 3.68 -3.35
CA GLN A 98 -4.30 3.62 -3.19
C GLN A 98 -4.64 3.73 -1.69
N PRO A 99 -5.30 4.82 -1.25
CA PRO A 99 -5.73 4.92 0.15
C PRO A 99 -6.85 3.92 0.45
N ILE A 100 -6.90 3.51 1.72
CA ILE A 100 -8.02 2.81 2.34
C ILE A 100 -8.78 3.87 3.13
N LEU A 101 -10.01 4.17 2.70
CA LEU A 101 -10.83 5.25 3.24
C LEU A 101 -12.03 4.67 3.98
N SER A 102 -12.17 4.96 5.27
CA SER A 102 -13.37 4.58 6.03
C SER A 102 -14.19 5.83 6.36
N PRO A 103 -15.52 5.71 6.50
CA PRO A 103 -16.35 6.81 6.98
C PRO A 103 -15.92 7.25 8.38
N ASP A 104 -15.82 8.56 8.62
CA ASP A 104 -15.65 9.13 9.96
C ASP A 104 -17.03 9.37 10.57
N PRO A 105 -17.43 8.57 11.58
CA PRO A 105 -18.74 8.71 12.21
C PRO A 105 -18.93 10.04 12.96
N ALA A 106 -17.86 10.78 13.24
CA ALA A 106 -17.95 12.05 13.97
C ALA A 106 -18.23 13.25 13.06
N ASN A 107 -17.78 13.24 11.79
CA ASN A 107 -17.69 14.46 10.98
C ASN A 107 -18.35 14.35 9.59
N ASN A 108 -18.99 13.23 9.23
CA ASN A 108 -19.44 12.93 7.86
C ASN A 108 -18.31 13.02 6.81
N GLU A 109 -17.06 13.00 7.25
CA GLU A 109 -15.88 12.99 6.38
C GLU A 109 -15.44 11.54 6.15
N THR A 110 -14.58 11.31 5.16
CA THR A 110 -13.82 10.05 5.08
C THR A 110 -12.52 10.23 5.85
N LYS A 111 -11.96 9.17 6.43
CA LYS A 111 -10.65 9.15 7.05
C LYS A 111 -9.78 8.09 6.40
N THR A 112 -8.51 8.41 6.18
CA THR A 112 -7.53 7.44 5.68
C THR A 112 -7.12 6.51 6.82
N GLU A 113 -7.44 5.22 6.69
CA GLU A 113 -7.07 4.19 7.68
C GLU A 113 -5.77 3.47 7.32
N GLY A 114 -5.37 3.57 6.06
CA GLY A 114 -4.23 2.88 5.52
C GLY A 114 -3.98 3.20 4.06
N VAL A 115 -2.97 2.55 3.51
CA VAL A 115 -2.56 2.72 2.11
C VAL A 115 -2.04 1.40 1.56
N ILE A 116 -2.40 1.14 0.30
CA ILE A 116 -1.80 0.08 -0.53
C ILE A 116 -0.85 0.77 -1.51
N LEU A 117 0.43 0.45 -1.41
CA LEU A 117 1.45 0.89 -2.34
C LEU A 117 1.81 -0.27 -3.28
N LEU A 118 1.65 -0.04 -4.57
CA LEU A 118 1.96 -1.00 -5.62
C LEU A 118 3.06 -0.43 -6.50
N ALA A 119 4.06 -1.26 -6.79
CA ALA A 119 5.18 -0.92 -7.65
C ALA A 119 5.32 -1.93 -8.78
N CYS A 120 5.66 -1.44 -9.97
CA CYS A 120 5.88 -2.24 -11.16
C CYS A 120 7.14 -1.80 -11.90
N ASN A 121 7.84 -2.75 -12.50
CA ASN A 121 9.01 -2.53 -13.36
C ASN A 121 8.64 -2.20 -14.82
N ALA A 122 7.38 -1.91 -15.11
CA ALA A 122 6.90 -1.44 -16.41
C ALA A 122 6.30 -0.03 -16.27
N ASN A 123 6.46 0.81 -17.30
CA ASN A 123 5.76 2.08 -17.39
C ASN A 123 4.27 1.83 -17.64
N TYR A 124 3.42 2.76 -17.21
CA TYR A 124 1.97 2.73 -17.42
C TYR A 124 1.30 1.41 -16.99
N ALA A 125 1.81 0.76 -15.94
CA ALA A 125 1.42 -0.60 -15.56
C ALA A 125 -0.04 -0.80 -15.17
N TYR A 126 -0.73 0.27 -14.75
CA TYR A 126 -2.11 0.21 -14.25
C TYR A 126 -3.06 0.98 -15.16
N SER A 127 -3.91 0.26 -15.89
CA SER A 127 -5.03 0.79 -16.66
C SER A 127 -6.14 1.34 -15.73
N GLU A 128 -7.15 1.99 -16.29
CA GLU A 128 -8.34 2.38 -15.51
C GLU A 128 -9.04 1.19 -14.86
N LYS A 129 -9.12 0.06 -15.58
CA LYS A 129 -9.69 -1.18 -15.08
C LYS A 129 -8.88 -1.73 -13.90
N ASP A 130 -7.55 -1.71 -14.01
CA ASP A 130 -6.68 -2.15 -12.90
C ASP A 130 -6.86 -1.24 -11.69
N ARG A 131 -6.89 0.08 -11.88
CA ARG A 131 -7.09 1.04 -10.78
C ARG A 131 -8.46 0.90 -10.13
N ALA A 132 -9.51 0.61 -10.89
CA ALA A 132 -10.84 0.32 -10.36
C ALA A 132 -10.82 -0.98 -9.52
N TRP A 133 -10.18 -2.04 -10.03
CA TRP A 133 -10.02 -3.29 -9.30
C TRP A 133 -9.21 -3.12 -8.00
N ILE A 134 -8.09 -2.40 -8.06
CA ILE A 134 -7.24 -2.10 -6.91
C ILE A 134 -8.02 -1.32 -5.85
N ARG A 135 -8.87 -0.37 -6.26
CA ARG A 135 -9.78 0.33 -5.35
C ARG A 135 -10.76 -0.63 -4.68
N THR A 136 -11.40 -1.54 -5.43
CA THR A 136 -12.29 -2.55 -4.84
C THR A 136 -11.58 -3.45 -3.82
N VAL A 137 -10.31 -3.80 -4.05
CA VAL A 137 -9.51 -4.53 -3.06
C VAL A 137 -9.24 -3.68 -1.81
N ALA A 138 -8.96 -2.38 -1.97
CA ALA A 138 -8.82 -1.46 -0.85
C ALA A 138 -10.12 -1.30 -0.05
N ASP A 139 -11.27 -1.28 -0.74
CA ASP A 139 -12.59 -1.11 -0.14
C ASP A 139 -12.96 -2.28 0.80
N LYS A 140 -12.37 -3.48 0.61
CA LYS A 140 -12.52 -4.61 1.54
C LYS A 140 -12.04 -4.28 2.96
N PHE A 141 -11.07 -3.38 3.08
CA PHE A 141 -10.48 -3.02 4.37
C PHE A 141 -11.21 -1.88 5.08
N GLN A 142 -12.25 -1.31 4.46
CA GLN A 142 -13.06 -0.28 5.11
C GLN A 142 -13.72 -0.88 6.35
N ARG A 143 -13.61 -0.17 7.47
CA ARG A 143 -14.36 -0.54 8.67
C ARG A 143 -15.80 -0.10 8.49
N ALA A 144 -16.72 -1.02 8.82
CA ALA A 144 -18.13 -0.73 8.98
C ALA A 144 -18.39 0.04 10.28
#